data_AF-A0A536L1S8-F1
#
_entry.id   AF-A0A536L1S8-F1
#
_cell.length_a   1.000
_cell.length_b   1.000
_cell.length_c   1.000
_cell.angle_alpha   90.00
_cell.angle_beta   90.00
_cell.angle_gamma   90.00
#
_symmetry.space_group_name_H-M   'P 1'
#
loop_
_entity.id
_entity.type
_entity.pdbx_description
1 polymer ?
#
loop_
_entity_poly.entity_id
_entity_poly.type
_entity_poly.pdbx_seq_one_letter_code
_entity_poly.pdbx_strand_id
1 'polypeptide(L)'
;MPLTTVRRRTLLALILALGFYALSDILLWQRIFEAHGLSAFDPEYQTGHIAILVGMMAVGAILLLDSGWWALWYQGALYTFAFGGVEDVLYYWLDGRAIPGLLPWLDRSRLIFVRPLAGDVTNVELLASAALWVTLWLSVLALGPGLLRLLVARQLSRA
;
A
#
# COMPACT_ATOMS: atom_id res chain seq x y z
N MET A 1 -18.06 -16.94 -9.08
CA MET A 1 -17.99 -15.65 -9.81
C MET A 1 -16.95 -15.73 -10.91
N PRO A 2 -17.12 -15.05 -12.06
CA PRO A 2 -16.08 -14.96 -13.09
C PRO A 2 -14.80 -14.34 -12.52
N LEU A 3 -13.64 -14.86 -12.90
CA LEU A 3 -12.33 -14.37 -12.44
C LEU A 3 -12.11 -12.89 -12.73
N THR A 4 -12.62 -12.42 -13.87
CA THR A 4 -12.56 -11.01 -14.27
C THR A 4 -13.35 -10.10 -13.33
N THR A 5 -14.49 -10.58 -12.82
CA THR A 5 -15.32 -9.85 -11.85
C THR A 5 -14.62 -9.75 -10.50
N VAL A 6 -14.05 -10.85 -9.99
CA VAL A 6 -13.34 -10.84 -8.69
C VAL A 6 -12.11 -9.94 -8.77
N ARG A 7 -11.29 -10.07 -9.82
CA ARG A 7 -10.12 -9.22 -10.04
C ARG A 7 -10.48 -7.73 -10.02
N ARG A 8 -11.52 -7.32 -10.74
CA ARG A 8 -11.98 -5.92 -10.77
C ARG A 8 -12.44 -5.44 -9.40
N ARG A 9 -13.19 -6.25 -8.66
CA ARG A 9 -13.65 -5.90 -7.30
C ARG A 9 -12.49 -5.76 -6.33
N THR A 10 -11.52 -6.67 -6.38
CA THR A 10 -10.32 -6.61 -5.54
C THR A 10 -9.47 -5.38 -5.85
N LEU A 11 -9.28 -5.04 -7.13
CA LEU A 11 -8.59 -3.81 -7.53
C LEU A 11 -9.33 -2.56 -7.05
N LEU A 12 -10.65 -2.51 -7.23
CA LEU A 12 -11.46 -1.38 -6.77
C LEU A 12 -11.38 -1.23 -5.25
N ALA A 13 -11.46 -2.33 -4.51
CA ALA A 13 -11.30 -2.32 -3.06
C ALA A 13 -9.93 -1.78 -2.65
N LEU A 14 -8.86 -2.18 -3.33
CA LEU A 14 -7.50 -1.68 -3.06
C LEU A 14 -7.40 -0.18 -3.31
N ILE A 15 -7.89 0.31 -4.46
CA ILE A 15 -7.86 1.73 -4.81
C ILE A 15 -8.64 2.55 -3.78
N LEU A 16 -9.83 2.10 -3.39
CA LEU A 16 -10.65 2.79 -2.39
C LEU A 16 -9.96 2.79 -1.03
N ALA A 17 -9.46 1.65 -0.55
CA ALA A 17 -8.78 1.56 0.73
C ALA A 17 -7.55 2.47 0.77
N LEU A 18 -6.69 2.40 -0.24
CA LEU A 18 -5.50 3.23 -0.31
C LEU A 18 -5.83 4.72 -0.42
N GLY A 19 -6.84 5.07 -1.21
CA GLY A 19 -7.32 6.45 -1.32
C GLY A 19 -7.85 6.99 0.00
N PHE A 20 -8.67 6.22 0.72
CA PHE A 20 -9.14 6.61 2.05
C PHE A 20 -8.01 6.69 3.07
N TYR A 21 -7.02 5.80 2.97
CA TYR A 21 -5.87 5.78 3.86
C TYR A 21 -5.05 7.08 3.69
N ALA A 22 -4.69 7.43 2.46
CA ALA A 22 -3.97 8.67 2.16
C ALA A 22 -4.80 9.92 2.48
N LEU A 23 -6.11 9.92 2.20
CA LEU A 23 -6.98 11.03 2.59
C LEU A 23 -7.07 11.18 4.11
N SER A 24 -7.09 10.07 4.86
CA SER A 24 -7.07 10.13 6.33
C SER A 24 -5.77 10.73 6.83
N ASP A 25 -4.64 10.43 6.18
CA ASP A 25 -3.35 11.03 6.51
C ASP A 25 -3.38 12.54 6.27
N ILE A 26 -3.82 12.99 5.09
CA ILE A 26 -3.97 14.43 4.80
C ILE A 26 -4.89 15.11 5.83
N LEU A 27 -6.08 14.56 6.07
CA LEU A 27 -7.06 15.21 6.95
C LEU A 27 -6.59 15.26 8.41
N LEU A 28 -5.88 14.25 8.88
CA LEU A 28 -5.42 14.19 10.26
C LEU A 28 -4.06 14.87 10.41
N TRP A 29 -3.05 14.43 9.67
CA TRP A 29 -1.70 14.97 9.78
C TRP A 29 -1.63 16.42 9.29
N GLN A 30 -1.95 16.69 8.02
CA GLN A 30 -1.79 18.03 7.44
C GLN A 30 -2.76 19.04 8.06
N ARG A 31 -4.04 18.68 8.12
CA ARG A 31 -5.10 19.64 8.48
C ARG A 31 -5.29 19.80 9.97
N ILE A 32 -4.86 18.84 10.80
CA ILE A 32 -4.97 18.93 12.26
C ILE A 32 -3.59 19.01 12.91
N PHE A 33 -2.69 18.05 12.68
CA PHE A 33 -1.44 18.01 13.44
C PHE A 33 -0.47 19.12 13.05
N GLU A 34 -0.16 19.27 11.76
CA GLU A 34 0.74 20.33 11.29
C GLU A 34 0.13 21.72 11.47
N ALA A 35 -1.15 21.89 11.09
CA ALA A 35 -1.84 23.17 11.20
C ALA A 35 -1.93 23.72 12.63
N HIS A 36 -1.88 22.85 13.64
CA HIS A 36 -1.97 23.22 15.05
C HIS A 36 -0.69 22.95 15.85
N GLY A 37 0.44 22.63 15.20
CA GLY A 37 1.73 22.46 15.86
C GLY A 37 1.79 21.26 16.83
N LEU A 38 1.08 20.18 16.52
CA LEU A 38 0.94 18.99 17.38
C LEU A 38 1.98 17.90 17.10
N SER A 39 3.12 18.24 16.51
CA SER A 39 4.18 17.28 16.15
C SER A 39 4.74 16.50 17.34
N ALA A 40 4.58 17.00 18.57
CA ALA A 40 4.92 16.27 19.79
C ALA A 40 4.12 14.97 19.97
N PHE A 41 2.97 14.83 19.31
CA PHE A 41 2.09 13.66 19.35
C PHE A 41 2.21 12.78 18.09
N ASP A 42 3.31 12.91 17.33
CA ASP A 42 3.59 12.04 16.18
C ASP A 42 3.51 10.55 16.52
N PRO A 43 4.06 10.03 17.64
CA PRO A 43 3.95 8.61 17.97
C PRO A 43 2.50 8.10 18.12
N GLU A 44 1.63 8.89 18.75
CA GLU A 44 0.21 8.59 18.91
C GLU A 44 -0.51 8.63 17.57
N TYR A 45 -0.18 9.62 16.73
CA TYR A 45 -0.68 9.73 15.37
C TYR A 45 -0.33 8.48 14.55
N GLN A 46 0.95 8.10 14.50
CA GLN A 46 1.43 6.94 13.75
C GLN A 46 0.75 5.65 14.22
N THR A 47 0.55 5.49 15.53
CA THR A 47 -0.15 4.34 16.09
C THR A 47 -1.60 4.28 15.61
N GLY A 48 -2.31 5.42 15.66
CA GLY A 48 -3.67 5.53 15.15
C GLY A 48 -3.76 5.28 13.64
N HIS A 49 -2.82 5.82 12.88
CA HIS A 49 -2.73 5.64 11.43
C HIS A 49 -2.52 4.17 11.06
N ILE A 50 -1.62 3.46 11.74
CA ILE A 50 -1.47 2.00 11.58
C ILE A 50 -2.76 1.25 11.93
N ALA A 51 -3.49 1.67 12.98
CA ALA A 51 -4.77 1.04 13.34
C ALA A 51 -5.81 1.19 12.22
N ILE A 52 -5.85 2.33 11.52
CA ILE A 52 -6.70 2.54 10.34
C ILE A 52 -6.33 1.54 9.23
N LEU A 53 -5.03 1.38 8.93
CA LEU A 53 -4.56 0.41 7.92
C LEU A 53 -5.00 -1.01 8.26
N VAL A 54 -4.76 -1.43 9.50
CA VAL A 54 -5.16 -2.77 10.00
C VAL A 54 -6.67 -2.95 9.92
N GLY A 55 -7.45 -1.92 10.23
CA GLY A 55 -8.90 -1.94 10.05
C GLY A 55 -9.32 -2.14 8.60
N MET A 56 -8.72 -1.42 7.65
CA MET A 56 -8.99 -1.57 6.21
C MET A 56 -8.56 -2.94 5.68
N MET A 57 -7.46 -3.47 6.18
CA MET A 57 -6.99 -4.83 5.92
C MET A 57 -8.01 -5.86 6.42
N ALA A 58 -8.48 -5.74 7.66
CA ALA A 58 -9.48 -6.64 8.24
C ALA A 58 -10.82 -6.60 7.49
N VAL A 59 -11.33 -5.41 7.16
CA VAL A 59 -12.55 -5.25 6.35
C VAL A 59 -12.38 -5.91 4.99
N GLY A 60 -11.25 -5.67 4.30
CA GLY A 60 -10.96 -6.32 3.03
C GLY A 60 -10.84 -7.85 3.14
N ALA A 61 -10.27 -8.37 4.23
CA ALA A 61 -10.17 -9.81 4.48
C ALA A 61 -11.57 -10.45 4.62
N ILE A 62 -12.47 -9.79 5.35
CA ILE A 62 -13.85 -10.26 5.54
C ILE A 62 -14.61 -10.21 4.21
N LEU A 63 -14.56 -9.08 3.50
CA LEU A 63 -15.31 -8.90 2.25
C LEU A 63 -14.81 -9.77 1.10
N LEU A 64 -13.55 -10.20 1.13
CA LEU A 64 -12.91 -11.04 0.11
C LEU A 64 -12.66 -12.47 0.59
N LEU A 65 -13.18 -12.89 1.75
CA LEU A 65 -12.86 -14.19 2.36
C LEU A 65 -13.04 -15.36 1.39
N ASP A 66 -14.17 -15.38 0.69
CA ASP A 66 -14.51 -16.43 -0.29
C ASP A 66 -13.71 -16.32 -1.61
N SER A 67 -12.89 -15.29 -1.76
CA SER A 67 -12.07 -15.04 -2.95
C SER A 67 -10.65 -15.64 -2.83
N GLY A 68 -10.33 -16.30 -1.71
CA GLY A 68 -9.10 -17.07 -1.53
C GLY A 68 -7.83 -16.25 -1.81
N TRP A 69 -7.07 -16.64 -2.84
CA TRP A 69 -5.84 -15.95 -3.26
C TRP A 69 -6.00 -14.43 -3.41
N TRP A 70 -7.16 -13.95 -3.87
CA TRP A 70 -7.40 -12.52 -4.06
C TRP A 70 -7.47 -11.74 -2.75
N ALA A 71 -7.90 -12.37 -1.65
CA ALA A 71 -7.84 -11.77 -0.33
C ALA A 71 -6.38 -11.57 0.08
N LEU A 72 -5.54 -12.60 -0.06
CA LEU A 72 -4.11 -12.52 0.24
C LEU A 72 -3.38 -11.49 -0.62
N TRP A 73 -3.71 -11.45 -1.92
CA TRP A 73 -3.18 -10.47 -2.85
C TRP A 73 -3.53 -9.04 -2.40
N TYR A 74 -4.79 -8.79 -2.02
CA TYR A 74 -5.21 -7.49 -1.51
C TYR A 74 -4.44 -7.08 -0.24
N GLN A 75 -4.28 -8.00 0.72
CA GLN A 75 -3.56 -7.70 1.96
C GLN A 75 -2.12 -7.29 1.69
N GLY A 76 -1.41 -8.08 0.87
CA GLY A 76 -0.02 -7.79 0.54
C GLY A 76 0.13 -6.50 -0.25
N ALA A 77 -0.74 -6.27 -1.24
CA ALA A 77 -0.73 -5.06 -2.05
C ALA A 77 -1.01 -3.82 -1.18
N LEU A 78 -2.04 -3.84 -0.34
CA LEU A 78 -2.39 -2.69 0.51
C LEU A 78 -1.27 -2.38 1.51
N TYR A 79 -0.74 -3.39 2.21
CA TYR A 79 0.33 -3.20 3.18
C TYR A 79 1.60 -2.61 2.54
N THR A 80 2.03 -3.17 1.41
CA THR A 80 3.25 -2.69 0.75
C THR A 80 3.05 -1.36 0.02
N PHE A 81 1.84 -1.03 -0.43
CA PHE A 81 1.55 0.30 -0.96
C PHE A 81 1.55 1.37 0.13
N ALA A 82 1.01 1.04 1.32
CA ALA A 82 1.02 1.92 2.49
C ALA A 82 2.44 2.26 2.97
N PHE A 83 3.37 1.29 2.97
CA PHE A 83 4.72 1.50 3.53
C PHE A 83 5.83 1.62 2.48
N GLY A 84 5.54 1.27 1.22
CA GLY A 84 6.49 1.24 0.12
C GLY A 84 6.53 2.51 -0.72
N GLY A 85 5.83 3.57 -0.29
CA GLY A 85 5.88 4.88 -0.91
C GLY A 85 4.73 5.21 -1.87
N VAL A 86 3.84 4.27 -2.17
CA VAL A 86 2.69 4.55 -3.05
C VAL A 86 1.69 5.46 -2.35
N GLU A 87 1.45 5.21 -1.06
CA GLU A 87 0.64 6.06 -0.21
C GLU A 87 1.21 7.48 -0.10
N ASP A 88 2.51 7.64 0.21
CA ASP A 88 3.15 8.96 0.29
C ASP A 88 3.01 9.76 -1.01
N VAL A 89 3.15 9.09 -2.17
CA VAL A 89 2.95 9.73 -3.48
C VAL A 89 1.50 10.19 -3.62
N LEU A 90 0.53 9.35 -3.26
CA LEU A 90 -0.89 9.71 -3.29
C LEU A 90 -1.21 10.83 -2.32
N TYR A 91 -0.64 10.82 -1.13
CA TYR A 91 -0.79 11.87 -0.14
C TYR A 91 -0.44 13.25 -0.73
N TYR A 92 0.72 13.40 -1.37
CA TYR A 92 1.09 14.68 -1.98
C TYR A 92 0.21 15.04 -3.18
N TRP A 93 -0.09 14.07 -4.05
CA TRP A 93 -0.91 14.31 -5.23
C TRP A 93 -2.35 14.69 -4.89
N LEU A 94 -2.95 14.03 -3.91
CA LEU A 94 -4.31 14.30 -3.44
C LEU A 94 -4.39 15.61 -2.65
N ASP A 95 -3.34 15.99 -1.92
CA ASP A 95 -3.27 17.30 -1.26
C ASP A 95 -2.92 18.45 -2.24
N GLY A 96 -2.63 18.13 -3.51
CA GLY A 96 -2.28 19.11 -4.53
C GLY A 96 -0.92 19.78 -4.31
N ARG A 97 0.00 19.11 -3.61
CA ARG A 97 1.34 19.61 -3.29
C ARG A 97 2.42 18.89 -4.08
N ALA A 98 3.53 19.59 -4.29
CA ALA A 98 4.74 18.97 -4.81
C ALA A 98 5.36 18.06 -3.74
N ILE A 99 5.86 16.89 -4.16
CA ILE A 99 6.65 16.00 -3.30
C ILE A 99 7.97 16.71 -2.97
N PRO A 100 8.31 16.90 -1.67
CA PRO A 100 9.57 17.50 -1.24
C PRO A 100 10.78 16.80 -1.82
N GLY A 101 11.85 17.55 -2.10
CA GLY A 101 13.10 16.98 -2.62
C GLY A 101 13.80 16.05 -1.64
N LEU A 102 13.56 16.22 -0.34
CA LEU A 102 14.10 15.42 0.76
C LEU A 102 12.96 15.02 1.70
N LEU A 103 12.98 13.75 2.13
CA LEU A 103 11.95 13.08 2.90
C LEU A 103 12.62 12.36 4.10
N PRO A 104 13.19 13.09 5.08
CA PRO A 104 14.00 12.51 6.16
C PRO A 104 13.21 11.55 7.06
N TRP A 105 11.88 11.68 7.12
CA TRP A 105 11.03 10.75 7.89
C TRP A 105 10.92 9.36 7.26
N LEU A 106 11.22 9.21 5.96
CA LEU A 106 11.15 7.93 5.25
C LEU A 106 12.40 7.07 5.40
N ASP A 107 13.52 7.59 5.92
CA ASP A 107 14.77 6.85 6.10
C ASP A 107 14.61 5.63 7.04
N ARG A 108 13.56 5.63 7.87
CA ARG A 108 13.23 4.51 8.77
C ARG A 108 12.33 3.44 8.13
N SER A 109 11.75 3.67 6.95
CA SER A 109 10.86 2.70 6.32
C SER A 109 11.66 1.58 5.66
N ARG A 110 11.39 0.33 6.08
CA ARG A 110 12.05 -0.86 5.55
C ARG A 110 11.59 -1.24 4.13
N LEU A 111 10.53 -0.61 3.62
CA LEU A 111 9.92 -0.96 2.34
C LEU A 111 10.17 0.08 1.23
N ILE A 112 10.88 1.18 1.55
CA ILE A 112 11.50 2.03 0.54
C ILE A 112 12.77 1.34 0.06
N PHE A 113 12.66 0.58 -1.02
CA PHE A 113 13.74 -0.30 -1.49
C PHE A 113 14.78 0.40 -2.35
N VAL A 114 14.37 1.42 -3.10
CA VAL A 114 15.29 2.29 -3.82
C VAL A 114 15.64 3.40 -2.85
N ARG A 115 16.81 3.30 -2.22
CA ARG A 115 17.26 4.26 -1.21
C ARG A 115 18.72 4.63 -1.45
N PRO A 116 19.15 5.84 -1.05
CA PRO A 116 20.53 6.24 -1.22
C PRO A 116 21.42 5.43 -0.27
N LEU A 117 22.69 5.24 -0.66
CA LEU A 117 23.69 4.57 0.20
C LEU A 117 24.01 5.37 1.46
N ALA A 118 23.81 6.69 1.41
CA ALA A 118 23.94 7.61 2.53
C ALA A 118 23.03 8.83 2.30
N GLY A 119 22.44 9.36 3.38
CA GLY A 119 21.57 10.53 3.35
C GLY A 119 20.07 10.21 3.37
N ASP A 120 19.25 11.25 3.37
CA ASP A 120 17.79 11.14 3.42
C ASP A 120 17.20 10.68 2.08
N VAL A 121 16.05 10.01 2.14
CA VAL A 121 15.28 9.61 0.96
C VAL A 121 14.85 10.85 0.16
N THR A 122 14.99 10.79 -1.16
CA THR A 122 14.57 11.82 -2.10
C THR A 122 13.24 11.48 -2.76
N ASN A 123 12.61 12.46 -3.41
CA ASN A 123 11.41 12.21 -4.21
C ASN A 123 11.63 11.22 -5.35
N VAL A 124 12.83 11.15 -5.95
CA VAL A 124 13.15 10.21 -7.02
C VAL A 124 13.13 8.77 -6.50
N GLU A 125 13.74 8.54 -5.33
CA GLU A 125 13.77 7.26 -4.65
C GLU A 125 12.38 6.81 -4.20
N LEU A 126 11.59 7.74 -3.67
CA LEU A 126 10.19 7.50 -3.35
C LEU A 126 9.40 7.03 -4.59
N LEU A 127 9.48 7.79 -5.68
CA LEU A 127 8.78 7.46 -6.94
C LEU A 127 9.25 6.13 -7.53
N ALA A 128 10.55 5.84 -7.47
CA ALA A 128 11.10 4.57 -7.92
C ALA A 128 10.62 3.39 -7.06
N SER A 129 10.55 3.55 -5.74
CA SER A 129 9.99 2.56 -4.83
C SER A 129 8.51 2.32 -5.10
N ALA A 130 7.72 3.39 -5.22
CA ALA A 130 6.30 3.31 -5.56
C ALA A 130 6.08 2.58 -6.89
N ALA A 131 6.84 2.92 -7.93
CA ALA A 131 6.77 2.26 -9.23
C ALA A 131 7.14 0.78 -9.16
N LEU A 132 8.16 0.42 -8.36
CA LEU A 132 8.56 -0.98 -8.13
C LEU A 132 7.42 -1.78 -7.52
N TRP A 133 6.80 -1.27 -6.45
CA TRP A 133 5.71 -1.97 -5.77
C TRP A 133 4.48 -2.11 -6.66
N VAL A 134 4.09 -1.05 -7.35
CA VAL A 134 2.97 -1.09 -8.31
C VAL A 134 3.23 -2.13 -9.39
N THR A 135 4.43 -2.13 -9.98
CA THR A 135 4.81 -3.09 -11.02
C THR A 135 4.79 -4.52 -10.51
N LEU A 136 5.33 -4.76 -9.31
CA LEU A 136 5.32 -6.07 -8.68
C LEU A 136 3.88 -6.58 -8.50
N TRP A 137 3.01 -5.80 -7.87
CA TRP A 137 1.66 -6.26 -7.57
C TRP A 137 0.78 -6.40 -8.81
N LEU A 138 0.94 -5.54 -9.81
CA LEU A 138 0.29 -5.72 -11.11
C LEU A 138 0.77 -6.99 -11.82
N SER A 139 2.06 -7.33 -11.72
CA SER A 139 2.61 -8.58 -12.25
C SER A 139 2.01 -9.79 -11.54
N VAL A 140 1.93 -9.76 -10.21
CA VAL A 140 1.30 -10.82 -9.41
C VAL A 140 -0.21 -10.93 -9.74
N LEU A 141 -0.90 -9.81 -9.96
CA LEU A 141 -2.33 -9.79 -10.34
C LEU A 141 -2.56 -10.48 -11.70
N ALA A 142 -1.67 -10.22 -12.66
CA ALA A 142 -1.74 -10.74 -14.02
C ALA A 142 -1.36 -12.23 -14.08
N LEU A 143 -0.25 -12.61 -13.44
CA LEU A 143 0.39 -13.93 -13.60
C LEU A 143 0.04 -14.92 -12.48
N GLY A 144 -0.26 -14.42 -11.27
CA GLY A 144 -0.48 -15.23 -10.07
C GLY A 144 -1.52 -16.35 -10.22
N PRO A 145 -2.72 -16.08 -10.78
CA PRO A 145 -3.73 -17.14 -10.97
C PRO A 145 -3.26 -18.29 -11.87
N GLY A 146 -2.41 -18.02 -12.86
CA GLY A 146 -1.84 -19.05 -13.74
C GLY A 146 -0.79 -19.89 -13.02
N LEU A 147 0.10 -19.24 -12.28
CA LEU A 147 1.12 -19.92 -11.47
C LEU A 147 0.51 -20.82 -10.40
N LEU A 148 -0.52 -20.35 -9.70
CA LEU A 148 -1.19 -21.14 -8.66
C LEU A 148 -1.81 -22.43 -9.24
N ARG A 149 -2.44 -22.33 -10.41
CA ARG A 149 -3.01 -23.51 -11.11
C ARG A 149 -1.93 -24.52 -11.48
N LEU A 150 -0.78 -24.05 -11.99
CA LEU A 150 0.35 -24.92 -12.35
C LEU A 150 0.92 -25.65 -11.13
N LEU A 151 1.02 -24.97 -9.99
CA LEU A 151 1.53 -25.56 -8.75
C LEU A 151 0.59 -26.64 -8.21
N VAL A 152 -0.72 -26.37 -8.19
CA VAL A 152 -1.74 -27.34 -7.74
C VAL A 152 -1.76 -28.56 -8.67
N ALA A 153 -1.73 -28.36 -9.99
CA ALA A 153 -1.71 -29.46 -10.96
C ALA A 153 -0.48 -30.37 -10.76
N ARG A 154 0.69 -29.79 -10.46
CA ARG A 154 1.92 -30.55 -10.18
C ARG A 154 1.88 -31.33 -8.87
N GLN A 155 1.18 -30.85 -7.85
CA GLN A 155 1.02 -31.60 -6.60
C GLN A 155 0.11 -32.80 -6.78
N LEU A 156 -1.00 -32.65 -7.52
CA LEU A 156 -1.93 -33.75 -7.80
C LEU A 156 -1.30 -34.84 -8.68
N SER A 157 -0.38 -34.50 -9.59
CA SER A 157 0.34 -35.50 -10.39
C SER A 157 1.41 -36.29 -9.62
N ARG A 158 1.70 -35.91 -8.37
CA ARG A 158 2.71 -36.55 -7.51
C ARG A 158 2.09 -37.35 -6.35
N ALA A 159 0.77 -37.32 -6.20
CA ALA A 159 0.01 -38.09 -5.22
C ALA A 159 -0.61 -39.32 -5.91
#